data_AF-A0A819ATN1-F1
#
_entry.id   AF-A0A819ATN1-F1
#
_cell.length_a   1.000
_cell.length_b   1.000
_cell.length_c   1.000
_cell.angle_alpha   90.00
_cell.angle_beta   90.00
_cell.angle_gamma   90.00
#
_symmetry.space_group_name_H-M   'P 1'
#
loop_
_entity.id
_entity.type
_entity.pdbx_description
1 polymer ?
#
loop_
_entity_poly.entity_id
_entity_poly.type
_entity_poly.pdbx_seq_one_letter_code
_entity_poly.pdbx_strand_id
1 'polypeptide(L)'
;MLYQEVYRLWQINQKTNRSIRSLVAQSTYKNKPQLLALISKVIQHRALLQTIIDRSQLLEREKFLSNELALILIYDQVFGTHVRGKFKGMLKRNQSSIDQCIETLLNEHKLSSISELLDTSPTNKNPSIEIPRYVRINLLKTKAKQLRLNLKELSFKKIKNV
;
A
#
# COMPACT_ATOMS: atom_id res chain seq x y z
N MET A 1 -7.67 17.26 -0.14
CA MET A 1 -7.56 16.29 0.98
C MET A 1 -6.75 15.08 0.53
N LEU A 2 -6.08 14.34 1.43
CA LEU A 2 -5.21 13.19 1.08
C LEU A 2 -5.90 12.20 0.12
N TYR A 3 -7.04 11.65 0.49
CA TYR A 3 -7.74 10.62 -0.31
C TYR A 3 -8.19 11.13 -1.69
N GLN A 4 -8.56 12.40 -1.79
CA GLN A 4 -8.94 13.01 -3.07
C GLN A 4 -7.75 13.14 -4.01
N GLU A 5 -6.57 13.49 -3.48
CA GLU A 5 -5.36 13.56 -4.28
C GLU A 5 -4.92 12.16 -4.73
N VAL A 6 -4.98 11.16 -3.84
CA VAL A 6 -4.73 9.75 -4.20
C VAL A 6 -5.64 9.32 -5.33
N TYR A 7 -6.95 9.54 -5.19
CA TYR A 7 -7.96 9.22 -6.19
C TYR A 7 -7.68 9.92 -7.52
N ARG A 8 -7.40 11.24 -7.49
CA ARG A 8 -7.06 12.02 -8.68
C ARG A 8 -5.84 11.45 -9.41
N LEU A 9 -4.75 11.18 -8.68
CA LEU A 9 -3.52 10.66 -9.28
C LEU A 9 -3.71 9.25 -9.84
N TRP A 10 -4.52 8.42 -9.20
CA TRP A 10 -4.86 7.11 -9.70
C TRP A 10 -5.65 7.21 -11.02
N GLN A 11 -6.64 8.09 -11.11
CA GLN A 11 -7.37 8.31 -12.36
C GLN A 11 -6.47 8.80 -13.49
N ILE A 12 -5.54 9.70 -13.20
CA ILE A 12 -4.57 10.18 -14.20
C ILE A 12 -3.65 9.04 -14.64
N ASN A 13 -3.19 8.21 -13.71
CA ASN A 13 -2.38 7.03 -14.02
C ASN A 13 -3.12 6.07 -14.96
N GLN A 14 -4.40 5.78 -14.69
CA GLN A 14 -5.22 4.91 -15.56
C GLN A 14 -5.41 5.50 -16.96
N LYS A 15 -5.61 6.81 -17.08
CA LYS A 15 -5.84 7.47 -18.37
C LYS A 15 -4.57 7.64 -19.21
N THR A 16 -3.43 7.90 -18.56
CA THR A 16 -2.20 8.33 -19.25
C THR A 16 -1.08 7.29 -19.21
N ASN A 17 -1.24 6.19 -18.46
CA ASN A 17 -0.21 5.19 -18.20
C ASN A 17 1.13 5.76 -17.68
N ARG A 18 1.12 6.98 -17.14
CA ARG A 18 2.30 7.63 -16.56
C ARG A 18 2.65 6.99 -15.23
N SER A 19 3.95 6.88 -14.93
CA SER A 19 4.39 6.31 -13.66
C SER A 19 3.86 7.11 -12.46
N ILE A 20 3.39 6.39 -11.44
CA ILE A 20 2.82 6.98 -10.22
C ILE A 20 3.85 7.84 -9.49
N ARG A 21 5.12 7.43 -9.49
CA ARG A 21 6.22 8.21 -8.91
C ARG A 21 6.35 9.59 -9.56
N SER A 22 6.25 9.67 -10.89
CA SER A 22 6.29 10.95 -11.62
C SER A 22 5.08 11.81 -11.28
N LEU A 23 3.89 11.21 -11.21
CA LEU A 23 2.66 11.91 -10.89
C LEU A 23 2.67 12.48 -9.46
N VAL A 24 3.15 11.71 -8.48
CA VAL A 24 3.32 12.16 -7.09
C VAL A 24 4.38 13.26 -7.01
N ALA A 25 5.47 13.17 -7.78
CA ALA A 25 6.51 14.20 -7.81
C ALA A 25 5.95 15.57 -8.27
N GLN A 26 5.02 15.56 -9.22
CA GLN A 26 4.34 16.75 -9.76
C GLN A 26 3.17 17.24 -8.89
N SER A 27 2.73 16.46 -7.90
CA SER A 27 1.63 16.85 -7.00
C SER A 27 2.02 18.00 -6.07
N THR A 28 1.03 18.83 -5.74
CA THR A 28 1.15 19.96 -4.80
C THR A 28 1.02 19.54 -3.33
N TYR A 29 0.77 18.25 -3.07
CA TYR A 29 0.57 17.74 -1.71
C TYR A 29 1.88 17.75 -0.90
N LYS A 30 1.83 18.25 0.33
CA LYS A 30 3.02 18.42 1.20
C LYS A 30 3.74 17.09 1.47
N ASN A 31 3.00 16.05 1.84
CA ASN A 31 3.57 14.76 2.21
C ASN A 31 3.56 13.78 1.01
N LYS A 32 4.43 14.04 0.03
CA LYS A 32 4.66 13.14 -1.13
C LYS A 32 4.97 11.67 -0.75
N PRO A 33 5.80 11.35 0.26
CA PRO A 33 6.08 9.95 0.59
C PRO A 33 4.84 9.21 1.09
N GLN A 34 3.99 9.87 1.88
CA GLN A 34 2.73 9.30 2.36
C GLN A 34 1.78 9.00 1.20
N LEU A 35 1.68 9.94 0.24
CA LEU A 35 0.85 9.80 -0.94
C LEU A 35 1.30 8.62 -1.81
N LEU A 36 2.61 8.52 -2.07
CA LEU A 36 3.19 7.43 -2.85
C LEU A 36 3.00 6.08 -2.17
N ALA A 37 3.23 6.00 -0.85
CA ALA A 37 3.06 4.77 -0.08
C ALA A 37 1.62 4.27 -0.14
N LEU A 38 0.65 5.16 0.09
CA LEU A 38 -0.77 4.82 0.07
C LEU A 38 -1.21 4.32 -1.31
N ILE A 39 -0.91 5.05 -2.39
CA ILE A 39 -1.28 4.63 -3.75
C ILE A 39 -0.63 3.27 -4.09
N SER A 40 0.67 3.13 -3.82
CA SER A 40 1.40 1.91 -4.19
C SER A 40 0.85 0.68 -3.47
N LYS A 41 0.48 0.83 -2.20
CA LYS A 41 -0.09 -0.25 -1.40
C LYS A 41 -1.51 -0.62 -1.83
N VAL A 42 -2.36 0.36 -2.12
CA VAL A 42 -3.70 0.10 -2.65
C VAL A 42 -3.63 -0.68 -3.97
N ILE A 43 -2.70 -0.32 -4.85
CA ILE A 43 -2.52 -1.02 -6.13
C ILE A 43 -1.96 -2.43 -5.91
N GLN A 44 -1.00 -2.59 -5.00
CA GLN A 44 -0.43 -3.89 -4.66
C GLN A 44 -1.50 -4.86 -4.13
N HIS A 45 -2.43 -4.36 -3.32
CA HIS A 45 -3.44 -5.17 -2.63
C HIS A 45 -4.83 -5.08 -3.25
N ARG A 46 -4.93 -4.59 -4.49
CA ARG A 46 -6.20 -4.31 -5.16
C ARG A 46 -7.16 -5.50 -5.17
N ALA A 47 -6.67 -6.71 -5.46
CA ALA A 47 -7.49 -7.91 -5.55
C ALA A 47 -8.18 -8.23 -4.21
N LEU A 48 -7.43 -8.23 -3.11
CA LEU A 48 -7.96 -8.49 -1.77
C LEU A 48 -8.94 -7.39 -1.33
N LEU A 49 -8.59 -6.12 -1.60
CA LEU A 49 -9.46 -5.01 -1.26
C LEU A 49 -10.77 -5.06 -2.06
N GLN A 50 -10.73 -5.48 -3.32
CA GLN A 50 -11.93 -5.67 -4.15
C GLN A 50 -12.82 -6.78 -3.58
N THR A 51 -12.25 -7.92 -3.17
CA THR A 51 -13.05 -8.99 -2.56
C THR A 51 -13.75 -8.55 -1.27
N ILE A 52 -13.11 -7.67 -0.48
CA ILE A 52 -13.74 -7.09 0.72
C ILE A 52 -14.87 -6.14 0.32
N ILE A 53 -14.68 -5.29 -0.70
CA ILE A 53 -15.73 -4.38 -1.20
C ILE A 53 -16.96 -5.17 -1.64
N ASP A 54 -16.74 -6.19 -2.45
CA ASP A 54 -17.81 -6.95 -3.08
C ASP A 54 -18.63 -7.72 -2.03
N ARG A 55 -17.95 -8.37 -1.07
CA ARG A 55 -18.61 -9.11 0.03
C ARG A 55 -19.28 -8.21 1.06
N SER A 56 -18.71 -7.03 1.34
CA SER A 56 -19.30 -6.06 2.28
C SER A 56 -20.47 -5.26 1.67
N GLN A 57 -20.73 -5.40 0.36
CA GLN A 57 -21.75 -4.66 -0.39
C GLN A 57 -21.65 -3.13 -0.17
N LEU A 58 -20.43 -2.64 0.06
CA LEU A 58 -20.22 -1.26 0.50
C LEU A 58 -20.65 -0.26 -0.57
N LEU A 59 -20.44 -0.59 -1.85
CA LEU A 59 -20.84 0.24 -2.99
C LEU A 59 -22.37 0.26 -3.20
N GLU A 60 -23.08 -0.79 -2.78
CA GLU A 60 -24.54 -0.84 -2.88
C GLU A 60 -25.19 0.08 -1.85
N ARG A 61 -24.63 0.12 -0.64
CA ARG A 61 -25.10 0.97 0.47
C ARG A 61 -24.74 2.43 0.26
N GLU A 62 -23.54 2.70 -0.26
CA GLU A 62 -23.00 4.06 -0.39
C GLU A 62 -22.78 4.42 -1.86
N LYS A 63 -23.89 4.68 -2.58
CA LYS A 63 -23.90 4.95 -4.03
C LYS A 63 -23.09 6.16 -4.49
N PHE A 64 -22.70 7.06 -3.58
CA PHE A 64 -21.85 8.21 -3.91
C PHE A 64 -20.36 7.84 -4.06
N LEU A 65 -19.97 6.61 -3.67
CA LEU A 65 -18.59 6.18 -3.62
C LEU A 65 -18.19 5.52 -4.95
N SER A 66 -17.10 5.99 -5.55
CA SER A 66 -16.49 5.26 -6.68
C SER A 66 -15.68 4.07 -6.17
N ASN A 67 -15.58 3.01 -6.97
CA ASN A 67 -14.84 1.80 -6.60
C ASN A 67 -13.39 2.10 -6.21
N GLU A 68 -12.71 2.97 -6.96
CA GLU A 68 -11.34 3.39 -6.66
C GLU A 68 -11.25 4.11 -5.30
N LEU A 69 -12.21 4.96 -4.96
CA LEU A 69 -12.23 5.63 -3.66
C LEU A 69 -12.50 4.64 -2.53
N ALA A 70 -13.39 3.66 -2.74
CA ALA A 70 -13.66 2.58 -1.80
C ALA A 70 -12.39 1.76 -1.49
N LEU A 71 -11.63 1.39 -2.52
CA LEU A 71 -10.36 0.66 -2.37
C LEU A 71 -9.36 1.41 -1.49
N ILE A 72 -9.23 2.72 -1.69
CA ILE A 72 -8.34 3.57 -0.88
C ILE A 72 -8.80 3.62 0.58
N LEU A 73 -10.10 3.82 0.81
CA LEU A 73 -10.66 3.95 2.15
C LEU A 73 -10.58 2.65 2.94
N ILE A 74 -10.88 1.51 2.31
CA ILE A 74 -10.83 0.21 2.97
C ILE A 74 -9.40 -0.15 3.31
N TYR A 75 -8.43 0.13 2.43
CA TYR A 75 -7.03 -0.08 2.75
C TYR A 75 -6.61 0.66 4.03
N ASP A 76 -7.00 1.94 4.16
CA ASP A 76 -6.64 2.76 5.32
C ASP A 76 -7.47 2.40 6.58
N GLN A 77 -8.61 1.74 6.42
CA GLN A 77 -9.40 1.18 7.53
C GLN A 77 -8.81 -0.15 8.03
N VAL A 78 -8.32 -1.01 7.13
CA VAL A 78 -7.82 -2.35 7.46
C VAL A 78 -6.36 -2.32 7.92
N PHE A 79 -5.51 -1.59 7.21
CA PHE A 79 -4.06 -1.56 7.46
C PHE A 79 -3.56 -0.23 8.01
N GLY A 80 -4.38 0.82 7.90
CA GLY A 80 -4.05 2.15 8.40
C GLY A 80 -4.35 2.29 9.89
N THR A 81 -4.17 3.51 10.40
CA THR A 81 -4.56 3.80 11.78
C THR A 81 -6.06 3.92 11.87
N HIS A 82 -6.67 4.88 11.15
CA HIS A 82 -8.11 5.05 10.96
C HIS A 82 -8.32 6.08 9.84
N VAL A 83 -9.43 5.95 9.10
CA VAL A 83 -9.80 6.95 8.10
C VAL A 83 -10.14 8.30 8.72
N ARG A 84 -9.57 9.36 8.13
CA ARG A 84 -9.71 10.75 8.62
C ARG A 84 -10.71 11.56 7.79
N GLY A 85 -11.39 12.51 8.45
CA GLY A 85 -12.23 13.51 7.78
C GLY A 85 -13.61 12.99 7.35
N LYS A 86 -14.08 13.48 6.19
CA LYS A 86 -15.44 13.32 5.65
C LYS A 86 -15.96 11.87 5.65
N PHE A 87 -15.10 10.90 5.39
CA PHE A 87 -15.51 9.50 5.17
C PHE A 87 -15.62 8.68 6.45
N LYS A 88 -15.20 9.23 7.60
CA LYS A 88 -15.22 8.52 8.89
C LYS A 88 -16.63 8.11 9.31
N GLY A 89 -17.62 8.99 9.14
CA GLY A 89 -19.00 8.68 9.51
C GLY A 89 -19.60 7.53 8.69
N MET A 90 -19.29 7.50 7.39
CA MET A 90 -19.71 6.43 6.48
C MET A 90 -19.09 5.09 6.86
N LEU A 91 -17.78 5.06 7.12
CA LEU A 91 -17.10 3.82 7.49
C LEU A 91 -17.58 3.28 8.84
N LYS A 92 -17.85 4.16 9.81
CA LYS A 92 -18.42 3.73 11.09
C LYS A 92 -19.77 3.03 10.95
N ARG A 93 -20.64 3.48 10.04
CA ARG A 93 -21.94 2.83 9.79
C ARG A 93 -21.79 1.43 9.21
N ASN A 94 -20.81 1.24 8.33
CA ASN A 94 -20.56 -0.03 7.66
C ASN A 94 -19.50 -0.90 8.35
N GLN A 95 -18.99 -0.47 9.51
CA GLN A 95 -17.86 -1.10 10.19
C GLN A 95 -18.17 -2.56 10.55
N SER A 96 -19.33 -2.83 11.13
CA SER A 96 -19.77 -4.19 11.47
C SER A 96 -19.78 -5.13 10.26
N SER A 97 -20.21 -4.61 9.11
CA SER A 97 -20.27 -5.38 7.87
C SER A 97 -18.88 -5.67 7.29
N ILE A 98 -17.95 -4.72 7.42
CA ILE A 98 -16.56 -4.88 7.00
C ILE A 98 -15.87 -5.89 7.92
N ASP A 99 -16.08 -5.79 9.23
CA ASP A 99 -15.48 -6.68 10.23
C ASP A 99 -15.98 -8.13 10.04
N GLN A 100 -17.29 -8.33 9.84
CA GLN A 100 -17.86 -9.65 9.50
C GLN A 100 -17.29 -10.22 8.18
N CYS A 101 -17.12 -9.37 7.16
CA CYS A 101 -16.50 -9.78 5.90
C CYS A 101 -15.05 -10.23 6.11
N ILE A 102 -14.31 -9.55 6.97
CA ILE A 102 -12.94 -9.90 7.31
C ILE A 102 -12.88 -11.23 8.06
N GLU A 103 -13.73 -11.41 9.07
CA GLU A 103 -13.80 -12.65 9.85
C GLU A 103 -14.16 -13.86 8.98
N THR A 104 -15.14 -13.70 8.08
CA THR A 104 -15.51 -14.75 7.12
C THR A 104 -14.36 -15.10 6.18
N LEU A 105 -13.64 -14.10 5.64
CA LEU A 105 -12.45 -14.32 4.83
C LEU A 105 -11.33 -15.02 5.59
N LEU A 106 -11.07 -14.64 6.84
CA LEU A 106 -10.06 -15.28 7.68
C LEU A 106 -10.42 -16.74 7.97
N ASN A 107 -11.68 -17.02 8.28
CA ASN A 107 -12.16 -18.37 8.54
C ASN A 107 -12.06 -19.28 7.31
N GLU A 108 -12.41 -18.79 6.13
CA GLU A 108 -12.30 -19.54 4.86
C GLU A 108 -10.85 -19.93 4.55
N HIS A 109 -9.92 -19.02 4.79
CA HIS A 109 -8.49 -19.25 4.56
C HIS A 109 -7.78 -19.90 5.76
N LYS A 110 -8.48 -20.11 6.89
CA LYS A 110 -7.94 -20.61 8.17
C LYS A 110 -6.75 -19.80 8.68
N LEU A 111 -6.83 -18.48 8.54
CA LEU A 111 -5.77 -17.55 8.93
C LEU A 111 -6.15 -16.79 10.19
N SER A 112 -5.14 -16.39 10.97
CA SER A 112 -5.33 -15.65 12.21
C SER A 112 -5.39 -14.14 11.99
N SER A 113 -4.71 -13.66 10.94
CA SER A 113 -4.52 -12.23 10.68
C SER A 113 -4.64 -11.88 9.20
N ILE A 114 -5.18 -10.70 8.91
CA ILE A 114 -5.30 -10.20 7.52
C ILE A 114 -3.91 -9.98 6.88
N SER A 115 -2.88 -9.74 7.69
CA SER A 115 -1.50 -9.70 7.21
C SER A 115 -1.07 -11.01 6.55
N GLU A 116 -1.50 -12.16 7.07
CA GLU A 116 -1.18 -13.48 6.52
C GLU A 116 -1.91 -13.74 5.18
N LEU A 117 -3.08 -13.13 4.99
CA LEU A 117 -3.79 -13.13 3.69
C LEU A 117 -2.97 -12.41 2.61
N LEU A 118 -2.17 -11.42 2.99
CA LEU A 118 -1.28 -10.76 2.04
C LEU A 118 -0.16 -11.69 1.60
N ASP A 119 0.38 -12.51 2.50
CA ASP A 119 1.51 -13.40 2.20
C ASP A 119 1.10 -14.63 1.37
N THR A 120 -0.17 -15.03 1.47
CA THR A 120 -0.74 -16.17 0.72
C THR A 120 -1.24 -15.80 -0.67
N SER A 121 -1.44 -14.51 -0.97
CA SER A 121 -1.89 -14.08 -2.30
C SER A 121 -0.83 -14.38 -3.38
N PRO A 122 -1.19 -14.98 -4.53
CA PRO A 122 -0.24 -15.34 -5.59
C PRO A 122 0.48 -14.13 -6.22
N THR A 123 -0.05 -12.92 -6.03
CA THR A 123 0.60 -11.66 -6.43
C THR A 123 1.76 -11.29 -5.49
N ASN A 124 1.74 -11.80 -4.27
CA ASN A 124 2.78 -11.70 -3.25
C ASN A 124 3.54 -13.03 -3.12
N LYS A 125 3.86 -13.70 -4.24
CA LYS A 125 4.74 -14.89 -4.24
C LYS A 125 6.13 -14.67 -3.61
N ASN A 126 6.43 -13.43 -3.22
CA ASN A 126 7.58 -13.07 -2.42
C ASN A 126 7.10 -12.24 -1.22
N PRO A 127 6.48 -12.86 -0.19
CA PRO A 127 6.35 -12.18 1.08
C PRO A 127 7.78 -11.85 1.51
N SER A 128 8.03 -10.58 1.85
CA SER A 128 9.27 -10.17 2.51
C SER A 128 10.60 -10.60 1.86
N ILE A 129 10.74 -10.62 0.52
CA ILE A 129 12.09 -10.39 -0.03
C ILE A 129 12.40 -8.94 0.30
N GLU A 130 13.09 -8.71 1.42
CA GLU A 130 13.75 -7.45 1.71
C GLU A 130 14.73 -7.21 0.55
N ILE A 131 14.26 -6.50 -0.49
CA ILE A 131 15.08 -6.20 -1.64
C ILE A 131 16.24 -5.35 -1.11
N PRO A 132 17.48 -5.88 -1.12
CA PRO A 132 18.59 -5.15 -0.54
C PRO A 132 18.82 -3.88 -1.36
N ARG A 133 19.21 -2.80 -0.68
CA ARG A 133 19.63 -1.59 -1.38
C ARG A 133 21.01 -1.81 -1.97
N TYR A 134 21.05 -2.00 -3.29
CA TYR A 134 22.30 -2.09 -4.02
C TYR A 134 22.97 -0.71 -4.13
N VAL A 135 24.28 -0.68 -3.92
CA VAL A 135 25.11 0.52 -4.08
C VAL A 135 26.16 0.24 -5.15
N ARG A 136 26.22 1.10 -6.17
CA ARG A 136 27.29 1.05 -7.17
C ARG A 136 28.53 1.74 -6.61
N ILE A 137 29.65 1.03 -6.58
CA ILE A 137 30.93 1.59 -6.12
C ILE A 137 31.57 2.34 -7.28
N ASN A 138 31.96 3.60 -7.06
CA ASN A 138 32.80 4.34 -7.99
C ASN A 138 34.27 4.02 -7.74
N LEU A 139 34.84 3.11 -8.55
CA LEU A 139 36.20 2.60 -8.39
C LEU A 139 37.30 3.67 -8.59
N LEU A 140 37.01 4.77 -9.29
CA LEU A 140 37.94 5.88 -9.47
C LEU A 140 38.14 6.69 -8.17
N LYS A 141 37.13 6.70 -7.29
CA LYS A 141 37.14 7.47 -6.04
C LYS A 141 37.43 6.62 -4.80
N THR A 142 36.99 5.36 -4.77
CA THR A 142 37.07 4.55 -3.55
C THR A 142 37.16 3.07 -3.87
N LYS A 143 38.02 2.35 -3.15
CA LYS A 143 38.12 0.89 -3.25
C LYS A 143 37.01 0.20 -2.45
N ALA A 144 36.58 -0.98 -2.89
CA ALA A 144 35.50 -1.73 -2.25
C ALA A 144 35.77 -2.08 -0.77
N LYS A 145 37.03 -2.32 -0.40
CA LYS A 145 37.42 -2.58 1.00
C LYS A 145 37.20 -1.37 1.89
N GLN A 146 37.64 -0.19 1.45
CA GLN A 146 37.49 1.07 2.19
C GLN A 146 36.01 1.43 2.35
N LEU A 147 35.21 1.33 1.28
CA LEU A 147 33.78 1.61 1.36
C LEU A 147 33.06 0.71 2.39
N ARG A 148 33.43 -0.58 2.48
CA ARG A 148 32.85 -1.50 3.47
C ARG A 148 33.16 -1.10 4.91
N LEU A 149 34.33 -0.51 5.18
CA LEU A 149 34.67 -0.01 6.51
C LEU A 149 33.85 1.22 6.84
N ASN A 150 33.81 2.21 5.95
CA ASN A 150 33.03 3.43 6.13
C ASN A 150 31.52 3.12 6.32
N LEU A 151 30.98 2.16 5.57
CA LEU A 151 29.59 1.73 5.73
C LEU A 151 29.34 1.04 7.08
N LYS A 152 30.31 0.30 7.61
CA LYS A 152 30.20 -0.30 8.96
C LYS A 152 30.23 0.78 10.05
N GLU A 153 31.07 1.81 9.91
CA GLU A 153 31.11 2.96 10.83
C GLU A 153 29.76 3.69 10.86
N LEU A 154 29.12 3.84 9.70
CA LEU A 154 27.76 4.39 9.56
C LEU A 154 26.65 3.41 9.95
N SER A 155 26.99 2.30 10.61
CA SER A 155 26.04 1.28 11.12
C SER A 155 25.24 0.53 10.05
N PHE A 156 25.68 0.54 8.78
CA PHE A 156 25.06 -0.27 7.74
C PHE A 156 25.53 -1.73 7.82
N LYS A 157 24.57 -2.65 7.66
CA LYS A 157 24.82 -4.10 7.67
C LYS A 157 24.75 -4.66 6.25
N LYS A 158 25.66 -5.57 5.93
CA LYS A 158 25.60 -6.34 4.68
C LYS A 158 24.55 -7.45 4.83
N ILE A 159 23.53 -7.42 4.00
CA ILE A 159 22.59 -8.53 3.84
C ILE A 159 23.28 -9.59 2.97
N LYS A 160 23.31 -10.85 3.42
CA LYS A 160 23.77 -11.97 2.57
C LYS A 160 22.64 -12.24 1.57
N ASN A 161 22.96 -12.31 0.28
CA ASN A 161 21.99 -12.75 -0.72
C ASN A 161 21.59 -14.19 -0.37
N VAL A 162 20.28 -14.44 -0.29
CA VAL A 162 19.69 -15.79 -0.40
C VAL A 162 19.82 -16.24 -1.85
#